data_AF-A0A9P0D1C6-F1
#
_entry.id   AF-A0A9P0D1C6-F1
#
_cell.length_a   1.000
_cell.length_b   1.000
_cell.length_c   1.000
_cell.angle_alpha   90.00
_cell.angle_beta   90.00
_cell.angle_gamma   90.00
#
_symmetry.space_group_name_H-M   'P 1'
#
loop_
_entity.id
_entity.type
_entity.pdbx_description
1 polymer ?
#
loop_
_entity_poly.entity_id
_entity_poly.type
_entity_poly.pdbx_seq_one_letter_code
_entity_poly.pdbx_strand_id
1 'polypeptide(L)'
;MVFIVPDTFLENYTCSVCYKYLSVIPVKICRKKNICGRCVKNESSETDSMYNKIAVGALFKCVNQYDGCRSILPVNQVEAHEKICKSKVHVCPLCPEAVNLETYLFIQHFRRYHKNHILEKCYFELEMDNSLYQHQIYLYKSKNNLFFVKVQIKSATLTFTISALRDENLEEIYQRFRIICVDSIIETNKKLVLSVTKSEGNSFIISRSLFIKGKLHVLFELESSGVTKVIEESGEPSTLKKNNSVIKIDRKVAYKLQISKSEVNIRGKIFVPFCFVCSDVICIDDENDLNYIMLKDRYIYVCLHCLLYIKRIKSLDYWIDSEDSFTTSCSRILYYCQWECGTACYSEELLFHEINCINQPTRKCPFNDCDFMGKLNDIERHFDSTHKTNENDIYVYTSFVLILPNVEMYVWLKGYFVIIKFTFSTDFFNLKIDYRGLPKQMTLVIVLESGRGYYVSGPNGTTLRLNLSEYDYDDILNGYAKIIIREETDNFDNCI
;
A
#
# COMPACT_ATOMS: atom_id res chain seq x y z
N MET A 1 -7.38 -0.51 -29.44
CA MET A 1 -6.39 -0.42 -28.35
C MET A 1 -6.53 -1.69 -27.52
N VAL A 2 -5.42 -2.38 -27.25
CA VAL A 2 -5.40 -3.61 -26.46
C VAL A 2 -4.76 -3.29 -25.11
N PHE A 3 -5.35 -3.77 -24.01
CA PHE A 3 -4.79 -3.57 -22.66
C PHE A 3 -4.86 -4.86 -21.85
N ILE A 4 -3.93 -5.03 -20.91
CA ILE A 4 -3.91 -6.19 -20.00
C ILE A 4 -4.74 -5.85 -18.77
N VAL A 5 -5.67 -6.72 -18.38
CA VAL A 5 -6.49 -6.51 -17.20
C VAL A 5 -5.63 -6.66 -15.92
N PRO A 6 -5.63 -5.67 -15.00
CA PRO A 6 -4.89 -5.77 -13.74
C PRO A 6 -5.37 -6.91 -12.83
N ASP A 7 -4.46 -7.50 -12.05
CA ASP A 7 -4.79 -8.63 -11.17
C ASP A 7 -5.84 -8.31 -10.11
N THR A 8 -5.76 -7.10 -9.53
CA THR A 8 -6.73 -6.61 -8.55
C THR A 8 -8.14 -6.56 -9.14
N PHE A 9 -8.25 -6.22 -10.43
CA PHE A 9 -9.52 -6.26 -11.13
C PHE A 9 -9.97 -7.70 -11.39
N LEU A 10 -9.10 -8.57 -11.91
CA LEU A 10 -9.43 -9.97 -12.19
C LEU A 10 -9.98 -10.70 -10.96
N GLU A 11 -9.37 -10.49 -9.78
CA GLU A 11 -9.79 -11.14 -8.54
C GLU A 11 -11.12 -10.64 -7.99
N ASN A 12 -11.47 -9.38 -8.26
CA ASN A 12 -12.74 -8.80 -7.83
C ASN A 12 -13.88 -9.11 -8.81
N TYR A 13 -13.56 -9.43 -10.06
CA TYR A 13 -14.51 -9.72 -11.13
C TYR A 13 -14.47 -11.21 -11.51
N THR A 14 -15.07 -12.02 -10.64
CA THR A 14 -15.21 -13.47 -10.83
C THR A 14 -16.67 -13.87 -11.10
N CYS A 15 -16.84 -15.02 -11.74
CA CYS A 15 -18.14 -15.62 -11.98
C CYS A 15 -18.73 -16.16 -10.67
N SER A 16 -19.98 -15.86 -10.35
CA SER A 16 -20.62 -16.35 -9.12
C SER A 16 -20.94 -17.86 -9.13
N VAL A 17 -20.75 -18.53 -10.27
CA VAL A 17 -21.04 -19.96 -10.47
C VAL A 17 -19.75 -20.77 -10.45
N CYS A 18 -18.80 -20.48 -11.35
CA CYS A 18 -17.54 -21.23 -11.45
C CYS A 18 -16.35 -20.56 -10.75
N TYR A 19 -16.52 -19.34 -10.22
CA TYR A 19 -15.49 -18.57 -9.51
C TYR A 19 -14.20 -18.23 -10.29
N LYS A 20 -14.13 -18.60 -11.57
CA LYS A 20 -13.10 -18.14 -12.50
C LYS A 20 -13.30 -16.67 -12.87
N TYR A 21 -12.26 -16.03 -13.41
CA TYR A 21 -12.33 -14.66 -13.93
C TYR A 21 -13.45 -14.50 -14.96
N LEU A 22 -14.05 -13.32 -15.03
CA LEU A 22 -15.01 -12.93 -16.08
C LEU A 22 -14.28 -12.67 -17.41
N SER A 23 -13.59 -13.69 -17.91
CA SER A 23 -12.72 -13.64 -19.09
C SER A 23 -13.27 -14.40 -20.30
N VAL A 24 -14.50 -14.92 -20.19
CA VAL A 24 -15.24 -15.57 -21.29
C VAL A 24 -16.60 -14.88 -21.41
N ILE A 25 -16.89 -14.36 -22.60
CA ILE A 25 -18.14 -13.67 -22.94
C ILE A 25 -19.19 -14.66 -23.48
N PRO A 26 -20.49 -14.36 -23.41
CA PRO A 26 -21.09 -13.18 -22.78
C PRO A 26 -21.03 -13.25 -21.25
N VAL A 27 -20.74 -12.13 -20.61
CA VAL A 27 -20.94 -11.93 -19.17
C VAL A 27 -22.34 -11.36 -18.97
N LYS A 28 -23.15 -12.05 -18.18
CA LYS A 28 -24.51 -11.65 -17.82
C LYS A 28 -24.62 -11.27 -16.35
N ILE A 29 -25.57 -10.40 -16.02
CA ILE A 29 -25.89 -10.01 -14.64
C ILE A 29 -27.20 -10.69 -14.24
N CYS A 30 -27.15 -11.60 -13.28
CA CYS A 30 -28.30 -12.28 -12.73
C CYS A 30 -28.43 -12.00 -11.24
N ARG A 31 -29.52 -11.36 -10.80
CA ARG A 31 -29.76 -11.01 -9.38
C ARG A 31 -28.56 -10.32 -8.72
N LYS A 32 -27.97 -9.33 -9.40
CA LYS A 32 -26.76 -8.59 -8.98
C LYS A 32 -25.47 -9.43 -8.92
N LYS A 33 -25.45 -10.62 -9.51
CA LYS A 33 -24.25 -11.47 -9.60
C LYS A 33 -23.80 -11.58 -11.05
N ASN A 34 -22.49 -11.57 -11.26
CA ASN A 34 -21.90 -11.73 -12.59
C ASN A 34 -21.76 -13.22 -12.93
N ILE A 35 -22.24 -13.62 -14.11
CA ILE A 35 -22.13 -14.98 -14.65
C ILE A 35 -21.33 -14.90 -15.94
N CYS A 36 -20.22 -15.64 -16.04
CA CYS A 36 -19.40 -15.69 -17.25
C CYS A 36 -20.02 -16.58 -18.35
N GLY A 37 -19.55 -16.42 -19.59
CA GLY A 37 -20.03 -17.19 -20.75
C GLY A 37 -19.91 -18.70 -20.60
N ARG A 38 -18.96 -19.19 -19.79
CA ARG A 38 -18.84 -20.62 -19.44
C ARG A 38 -20.09 -21.19 -18.73
N CYS A 39 -20.81 -20.35 -17.99
CA CYS A 39 -21.89 -20.75 -17.08
C CYS A 39 -23.26 -20.25 -17.51
N VAL A 40 -23.33 -19.39 -18.53
CA VAL A 40 -24.60 -18.94 -19.10
C VAL A 40 -25.28 -20.14 -19.75
N LYS A 41 -26.52 -20.42 -19.34
CA LYS A 41 -27.38 -21.39 -20.02
C LYS A 41 -28.11 -20.68 -21.16
N ASN A 42 -28.31 -21.38 -22.28
CA ASN A 42 -28.77 -20.80 -23.56
C ASN A 42 -30.11 -20.03 -23.51
N GLU A 43 -30.91 -20.14 -22.44
CA GLU A 43 -32.28 -19.60 -22.39
C GLU A 43 -32.55 -18.68 -21.19
N SER A 44 -31.53 -18.12 -20.55
CA SER A 44 -31.75 -17.20 -19.42
C SER A 44 -32.18 -15.79 -19.87
N SER A 45 -33.26 -15.26 -19.30
CA SER A 45 -33.77 -13.88 -19.44
C SER A 45 -32.86 -12.81 -18.80
N GLU A 46 -31.57 -13.10 -18.69
CA GLU A 46 -30.57 -12.31 -18.01
C GLU A 46 -30.05 -11.18 -18.89
N THR A 47 -29.76 -10.03 -18.28
CA THR A 47 -29.26 -8.84 -18.97
C THR A 47 -27.77 -8.93 -19.25
N ASP A 48 -27.35 -8.55 -20.44
CA ASP A 48 -25.93 -8.45 -20.80
C ASP A 48 -25.22 -7.36 -20.00
N SER A 49 -24.03 -7.67 -19.49
CA SER A 49 -23.19 -6.71 -18.79
C SER A 49 -22.54 -5.73 -19.77
N MET A 50 -22.48 -4.45 -19.41
CA MET A 50 -21.69 -3.45 -20.15
C MET A 50 -20.20 -3.82 -20.24
N TYR A 51 -19.73 -4.61 -19.27
CA TYR A 51 -18.38 -5.16 -19.25
C TYR A 51 -18.01 -5.92 -20.54
N ASN A 52 -18.98 -6.54 -21.23
CA ASN A 52 -18.73 -7.25 -22.49
C ASN A 52 -18.06 -6.38 -23.54
N LYS A 53 -18.42 -5.09 -23.63
CA LYS A 53 -17.83 -4.16 -24.60
C LYS A 53 -16.37 -3.87 -24.31
N ILE A 54 -16.01 -3.81 -23.03
CA ILE A 54 -14.65 -3.55 -22.56
C ILE A 54 -13.78 -4.81 -22.73
N ALA A 55 -14.35 -5.98 -22.43
CA ALA A 55 -13.64 -7.26 -22.47
C ALA A 55 -13.13 -7.65 -23.87
N VAL A 56 -13.79 -7.20 -24.95
CA VAL A 56 -13.36 -7.48 -26.34
C VAL A 56 -11.99 -6.89 -26.65
N GLY A 57 -11.64 -5.73 -26.08
CA GLY A 57 -10.33 -5.09 -26.25
C GLY A 57 -9.31 -5.47 -25.18
N ALA A 58 -9.65 -6.40 -24.29
CA ALA A 58 -8.84 -6.73 -23.12
C ALA A 58 -8.09 -8.06 -23.29
N LEU A 59 -6.91 -8.14 -22.68
CA LEU A 59 -6.13 -9.36 -22.53
C LEU A 59 -6.22 -9.86 -21.09
N PHE A 60 -6.48 -11.15 -20.97
CA PHE A 60 -6.72 -11.85 -19.71
C PHE A 60 -5.57 -12.79 -19.39
N LYS A 61 -5.08 -12.72 -18.15
CA LYS A 61 -4.20 -13.77 -17.63
C LYS A 61 -5.01 -15.07 -17.46
N CYS A 62 -4.38 -16.20 -17.73
CA CYS A 62 -4.98 -17.50 -17.46
C CYS A 62 -5.37 -17.62 -15.97
N VAL A 63 -6.54 -18.21 -15.69
CA VAL A 63 -7.01 -18.43 -14.32
C VAL A 63 -6.07 -19.34 -13.52
N ASN A 64 -5.37 -20.25 -14.20
CA ASN A 64 -4.37 -21.15 -13.61
C ASN A 64 -2.98 -20.51 -13.56
N GLN A 65 -2.91 -19.17 -13.47
CA GLN A 65 -1.63 -18.47 -13.38
C GLN A 65 -0.82 -18.86 -12.15
N TYR A 66 -1.49 -19.19 -11.04
CA TYR A 66 -0.81 -19.61 -9.82
C TYR A 66 -0.16 -21.00 -9.95
N ASP A 67 -0.66 -21.85 -10.86
CA ASP A 67 -0.02 -23.13 -11.19
C ASP A 67 1.23 -22.97 -12.07
N GLY A 68 1.53 -21.74 -12.50
CA GLY A 68 2.67 -21.42 -13.35
C GLY A 68 2.30 -21.08 -14.79
N CYS A 69 1.01 -21.10 -15.17
CA CYS A 69 0.63 -20.62 -16.49
C CYS A 69 0.93 -19.11 -16.60
N ARG A 70 1.60 -18.69 -17.68
CA ARG A 70 1.93 -17.28 -17.95
C ARG A 70 1.24 -16.73 -19.20
N SER A 71 0.29 -17.47 -19.74
CA SER A 71 -0.44 -17.08 -20.94
C SER A 71 -1.30 -15.85 -20.66
N ILE A 72 -1.23 -14.89 -21.58
CA ILE A 72 -2.04 -13.69 -21.64
C ILE A 72 -2.85 -13.78 -22.93
N LEU A 73 -4.17 -13.81 -22.83
CA LEU A 73 -5.05 -14.28 -23.89
C LEU A 73 -6.19 -13.29 -24.17
N PRO A 74 -6.56 -13.06 -25.43
CA PRO A 74 -7.80 -12.37 -25.76
C PRO A 74 -9.01 -13.21 -25.35
N VAL A 75 -10.15 -12.53 -25.13
CA VAL A 75 -11.39 -13.12 -24.60
C VAL A 75 -11.89 -14.35 -25.37
N ASN A 76 -11.67 -14.40 -26.69
CA ASN A 76 -12.08 -15.51 -27.57
C ASN A 76 -11.16 -16.74 -27.49
N GLN A 77 -9.97 -16.62 -26.90
CA GLN A 77 -9.01 -17.73 -26.76
C GLN A 77 -8.98 -18.32 -25.35
N VAL A 78 -9.46 -17.59 -24.34
CA VAL A 78 -9.41 -18.00 -22.93
C VAL A 78 -10.06 -19.37 -22.71
N GLU A 79 -11.27 -19.60 -23.22
CA GLU A 79 -11.97 -20.86 -22.98
C GLU A 79 -11.25 -22.05 -23.62
N ALA A 80 -10.75 -21.89 -24.85
CA ALA A 80 -9.99 -22.92 -25.53
C ALA A 80 -8.68 -23.25 -24.79
N HIS A 81 -7.98 -22.23 -24.29
CA HIS A 81 -6.78 -22.42 -23.49
C HIS A 81 -7.07 -23.13 -22.16
N GLU A 82 -8.13 -22.74 -21.44
CA GLU A 82 -8.50 -23.37 -20.16
C GLU A 82 -8.86 -24.86 -20.29
N LYS A 83 -9.31 -25.32 -21.47
CA LYS A 83 -9.56 -26.75 -21.73
C LYS A 83 -8.28 -27.59 -21.73
N ILE A 84 -7.14 -27.00 -22.12
CA ILE A 84 -5.84 -27.67 -22.18
C ILE A 84 -4.93 -27.33 -20.99
N CYS A 85 -5.08 -26.13 -20.41
CA CYS A 85 -4.37 -25.68 -19.23
C CYS A 85 -5.12 -26.17 -17.99
N LYS A 86 -4.75 -27.35 -17.47
CA LYS A 86 -5.41 -27.94 -16.30
C LYS A 86 -4.95 -27.26 -15.02
N SER A 87 -5.90 -26.91 -14.15
CA SER A 87 -5.60 -26.46 -12.78
C SER A 87 -5.08 -27.64 -11.98
N LYS A 88 -4.16 -27.37 -11.05
CA LYS A 88 -3.83 -28.34 -10.02
C LYS A 88 -4.85 -28.32 -8.90
N VAL A 89 -4.93 -29.43 -8.19
CA VAL A 89 -5.76 -29.60 -7.01
C VAL A 89 -4.84 -29.75 -5.81
N HIS A 90 -5.07 -28.97 -4.77
CA HIS A 90 -4.35 -29.01 -3.50
C HIS A 90 -5.32 -29.14 -2.33
N VAL A 91 -4.86 -29.80 -1.27
CA VAL A 91 -5.60 -29.89 -0.01
C VAL A 91 -5.40 -28.59 0.77
N CYS A 92 -6.49 -27.98 1.25
CA CYS A 92 -6.39 -26.86 2.18
C CYS A 92 -5.84 -27.34 3.54
N PRO A 93 -4.71 -26.78 4.03
CA PRO A 93 -4.08 -27.26 5.25
C PRO A 93 -4.78 -26.78 6.54
N LEU A 94 -5.78 -25.90 6.44
CA LEU A 94 -6.53 -25.36 7.57
C LEU A 94 -7.93 -25.97 7.72
N CYS A 95 -8.40 -26.71 6.72
CA CYS A 95 -9.73 -27.35 6.76
C CYS A 95 -9.66 -28.71 7.48
N PRO A 96 -10.59 -29.01 8.41
CA PRO A 96 -10.62 -30.29 9.12
C PRO A 96 -10.79 -31.50 8.18
N GLU A 97 -11.56 -31.36 7.11
CA GLU A 97 -11.92 -32.45 6.18
C GLU A 97 -11.01 -32.54 4.94
N ALA A 98 -9.78 -32.01 4.99
CA ALA A 98 -8.84 -32.06 3.87
C ALA A 98 -9.48 -31.64 2.52
N VAL A 99 -10.18 -30.50 2.52
CA VAL A 99 -10.91 -29.99 1.36
C VAL A 99 -9.96 -29.82 0.17
N ASN A 100 -10.23 -30.54 -0.92
CA ASN A 100 -9.50 -30.46 -2.18
C ASN A 100 -10.00 -29.28 -3.01
N LEU A 101 -9.10 -28.40 -3.40
CA LEU A 101 -9.41 -27.17 -4.14
C LEU A 101 -8.51 -27.02 -5.35
N GLU A 102 -9.07 -26.56 -6.46
CA GLU A 102 -8.28 -26.05 -7.57
C GLU A 102 -7.47 -24.82 -7.15
N THR A 103 -6.23 -24.66 -7.61
CA THR A 103 -5.31 -23.60 -7.16
C THR A 103 -5.92 -22.20 -7.26
N TYR A 104 -6.65 -21.89 -8.32
CA TYR A 104 -7.28 -20.57 -8.48
C TYR A 104 -8.40 -20.29 -7.46
N LEU A 105 -8.95 -21.32 -6.80
CA LEU A 105 -9.98 -21.16 -5.76
C LEU A 105 -9.37 -20.83 -4.39
N PHE A 106 -8.06 -21.02 -4.17
CA PHE A 106 -7.44 -20.85 -2.85
C PHE A 106 -7.64 -19.46 -2.26
N ILE A 107 -7.43 -18.40 -3.06
CA ILE A 107 -7.59 -17.02 -2.57
C ILE A 107 -9.02 -16.80 -2.06
N GLN A 108 -10.03 -17.20 -2.85
CA GLN A 108 -11.42 -17.01 -2.47
C GLN A 108 -11.81 -17.87 -1.28
N HIS A 109 -11.35 -19.12 -1.25
CA HIS A 109 -11.56 -20.03 -0.14
C HIS A 109 -11.00 -19.45 1.17
N PHE A 110 -9.75 -18.98 1.16
CA PHE A 110 -9.14 -18.33 2.32
C PHE A 110 -9.89 -17.04 2.71
N ARG A 111 -10.30 -16.20 1.75
CA ARG A 111 -11.05 -14.96 2.05
C ARG A 111 -12.36 -15.27 2.77
N ARG A 112 -13.00 -16.39 2.44
CA ARG A 112 -14.30 -16.78 2.99
C ARG A 112 -14.20 -17.56 4.30
N TYR A 113 -13.25 -18.47 4.42
CA TYR A 113 -13.20 -19.44 5.53
C TYR A 113 -11.97 -19.26 6.44
N HIS A 114 -10.94 -18.56 5.98
CA HIS A 114 -9.67 -18.39 6.69
C HIS A 114 -9.13 -16.95 6.57
N LYS A 115 -9.99 -15.93 6.75
CA LYS A 115 -9.67 -14.52 6.47
C LYS A 115 -8.39 -14.06 7.19
N ASN A 116 -8.20 -14.48 8.44
CA ASN A 116 -7.05 -14.12 9.26
C ASN A 116 -5.74 -14.85 8.88
N HIS A 117 -5.81 -15.76 7.91
CA HIS A 117 -4.68 -16.53 7.41
C HIS A 117 -4.25 -16.06 6.01
N ILE A 118 -4.63 -14.86 5.59
CA ILE A 118 -4.11 -14.25 4.36
C ILE A 118 -3.10 -13.18 4.75
N LEU A 119 -1.91 -13.27 4.16
CA LEU A 119 -0.92 -12.20 4.22
C LEU A 119 -1.11 -11.29 3.01
N GLU A 120 -1.60 -10.08 3.24
CA GLU A 120 -1.68 -9.04 2.21
C GLU A 120 -0.31 -8.42 1.91
N LYS A 121 0.60 -8.49 2.88
CA LYS A 121 1.95 -7.93 2.82
C LYS A 121 2.99 -8.99 3.15
N CYS A 122 4.25 -8.68 2.87
CA CYS A 122 5.38 -9.57 3.12
C CYS A 122 5.87 -9.54 4.59
N TYR A 123 5.01 -9.09 5.52
CA TYR A 123 5.31 -9.11 6.95
C TYR A 123 4.12 -9.59 7.77
N PHE A 124 4.40 -10.10 8.96
CA PHE A 124 3.40 -10.42 9.98
C PHE A 124 3.99 -10.35 11.38
N GLU A 125 3.11 -10.21 12.36
CA GLU A 125 3.46 -10.22 13.78
C GLU A 125 3.18 -11.59 14.39
N LEU A 126 4.12 -12.07 15.20
CA LEU A 126 3.93 -13.23 16.05
C LEU A 126 3.92 -12.78 17.51
N GLU A 127 2.85 -13.11 18.23
CA GLU A 127 2.82 -12.96 19.67
C GLU A 127 3.47 -14.18 20.32
N MET A 128 4.67 -13.96 20.86
CA MET A 128 5.42 -15.00 21.58
C MET A 128 4.85 -15.13 22.99
N ASP A 129 3.65 -15.70 23.09
CA ASP A 129 3.07 -16.07 24.39
C ASP A 129 3.81 -17.29 25.00
N ASN A 130 3.50 -17.58 26.26
CA ASN A 130 4.11 -18.73 26.95
C ASN A 130 3.60 -20.09 26.44
N SER A 131 2.77 -20.16 25.39
CA SER A 131 2.32 -21.45 24.87
C SER A 131 3.52 -22.24 24.31
N LEU A 132 3.57 -23.52 24.66
CA LEU A 132 4.67 -24.41 24.29
C LEU A 132 4.63 -24.83 22.81
N TYR A 133 3.49 -24.57 22.15
CA TYR A 133 3.25 -25.02 20.78
C TYR A 133 2.30 -24.07 20.06
N GLN A 134 2.81 -23.38 19.03
CA GLN A 134 1.98 -22.65 18.08
C GLN A 134 2.29 -23.15 16.67
N HIS A 135 1.24 -23.41 15.90
CA HIS A 135 1.35 -23.73 14.49
C HIS A 135 0.42 -22.82 13.71
N GLN A 136 0.99 -21.96 12.89
CA GLN A 136 0.24 -21.03 12.06
C GLN A 136 0.60 -21.24 10.59
N ILE A 137 -0.41 -21.18 9.73
CA ILE A 137 -0.24 -21.27 8.29
C ILE A 137 -0.92 -20.06 7.69
N TYR A 138 -0.20 -19.39 6.80
CA TYR A 138 -0.72 -18.27 6.04
C TYR A 138 -0.64 -18.55 4.55
N LEU A 139 -1.61 -18.02 3.79
CA LEU A 139 -1.56 -17.91 2.35
C LEU A 139 -1.02 -16.52 1.99
N TYR A 140 0.08 -16.48 1.26
CA TYR A 140 0.68 -15.25 0.74
C TYR A 140 0.65 -15.25 -0.78
N LYS A 141 0.21 -14.12 -1.36
CA LYS A 141 0.25 -13.89 -2.80
C LYS A 141 1.37 -12.91 -3.13
N SER A 142 2.28 -13.31 -4.00
CA SER A 142 3.24 -12.39 -4.61
C SER A 142 3.20 -12.52 -6.13
N LYS A 143 2.80 -11.43 -6.79
CA LYS A 143 2.58 -11.37 -8.24
C LYS A 143 1.64 -12.52 -8.69
N ASN A 144 2.12 -13.37 -9.60
CA ASN A 144 1.39 -14.52 -10.16
C ASN A 144 1.71 -15.84 -9.44
N ASN A 145 2.17 -15.79 -8.18
CA ASN A 145 2.51 -16.97 -7.40
C ASN A 145 1.77 -16.96 -6.05
N LEU A 146 1.38 -18.14 -5.60
CA LEU A 146 0.81 -18.39 -4.28
C LEU A 146 1.79 -19.21 -3.44
N PHE A 147 1.90 -18.84 -2.16
CA PHE A 147 2.77 -19.50 -1.20
C PHE A 147 2.00 -19.81 0.08
N PHE A 148 2.29 -20.95 0.68
CA PHE A 148 2.04 -21.14 2.10
C PHE A 148 3.27 -20.69 2.89
N VAL A 149 3.05 -19.82 3.87
CA VAL A 149 4.02 -19.46 4.89
C VAL A 149 3.61 -20.18 6.17
N LYS A 150 4.39 -21.19 6.57
CA LYS A 150 4.14 -21.97 7.78
C LYS A 150 5.10 -21.51 8.87
N VAL A 151 4.54 -21.24 10.04
CA VAL A 151 5.25 -20.86 11.25
C VAL A 151 4.99 -21.94 12.28
N GLN A 152 6.05 -22.46 12.87
CA GLN A 152 5.95 -23.49 13.89
C GLN A 152 6.88 -23.16 15.06
N ILE A 153 6.29 -23.01 16.24
CA ILE A 153 7.03 -22.83 17.49
C ILE A 153 6.99 -24.17 18.22
N LYS A 154 8.16 -24.80 18.39
CA LYS A 154 8.33 -26.04 19.17
C LYS A 154 9.38 -25.82 20.24
N SER A 155 8.96 -25.89 21.50
CA SER A 155 9.84 -25.77 22.68
C SER A 155 10.63 -24.45 22.70
N ALA A 156 11.84 -24.49 22.12
CA ALA A 156 12.77 -23.39 22.01
C ALA A 156 13.20 -23.14 20.56
N THR A 157 12.43 -23.59 19.58
CA THR A 157 12.73 -23.40 18.16
C THR A 157 11.56 -22.78 17.44
N LEU A 158 11.83 -21.72 16.68
CA LEU A 158 10.91 -21.09 15.75
C LEU A 158 11.31 -21.50 14.34
N THR A 159 10.41 -22.20 13.65
CA THR A 159 10.63 -22.68 12.29
C THR A 159 9.72 -21.96 11.31
N PHE A 160 10.32 -21.33 10.30
CA PHE A 160 9.61 -20.77 9.16
C PHE A 160 9.81 -21.65 7.93
N THR A 161 8.72 -21.96 7.22
CA THR A 161 8.76 -22.72 5.97
C THR A 161 7.88 -22.02 4.93
N ILE A 162 8.44 -21.67 3.77
CA ILE A 162 7.65 -21.21 2.62
C ILE A 162 7.58 -22.34 1.60
N SER A 163 6.38 -22.60 1.10
CA SER A 163 6.15 -23.58 0.03
C SER A 163 5.27 -22.99 -1.06
N ALA A 164 5.72 -23.02 -2.30
CA ALA A 164 4.97 -22.48 -3.44
C ALA A 164 3.90 -23.48 -3.91
N LEU A 165 2.69 -22.99 -4.20
CA LEU A 165 1.58 -23.78 -4.75
C LEU A 165 1.68 -23.85 -6.29
N ARG A 166 2.74 -24.48 -6.82
CA ARG A 166 2.95 -24.63 -8.27
C ARG A 166 3.83 -25.83 -8.62
N ASP A 167 4.03 -26.09 -9.92
CA ASP A 167 4.97 -27.13 -10.43
C ASP A 167 6.45 -26.79 -10.25
N GLU A 168 7.28 -27.84 -10.23
CA GLU A 168 8.74 -27.79 -10.02
C GLU A 168 9.52 -27.08 -11.16
N ASN A 169 8.88 -26.82 -12.30
CA ASN A 169 9.56 -26.51 -13.56
C ASN A 169 9.64 -25.03 -13.95
N LEU A 170 9.33 -24.09 -13.07
CA LEU A 170 9.29 -22.67 -13.44
C LEU A 170 9.99 -21.79 -12.41
N GLU A 171 10.90 -20.94 -12.91
CA GLU A 171 11.58 -19.82 -12.24
C GLU A 171 12.11 -20.11 -10.84
N GLU A 172 13.41 -20.05 -10.64
CA GLU A 172 13.99 -20.14 -9.30
C GLU A 172 13.46 -18.97 -8.45
N ILE A 173 12.68 -19.31 -7.43
CA ILE A 173 12.24 -18.34 -6.42
C ILE A 173 13.19 -18.46 -5.25
N TYR A 174 13.78 -17.34 -4.86
CA TYR A 174 14.62 -17.25 -3.70
C TYR A 174 13.84 -16.58 -2.57
N GLN A 175 13.95 -17.14 -1.36
CA GLN A 175 13.44 -16.55 -0.14
C GLN A 175 14.57 -16.02 0.73
N ARG A 176 14.30 -14.93 1.44
CA ARG A 176 15.11 -14.42 2.53
C ARG A 176 14.17 -13.99 3.65
N PHE A 177 14.43 -14.39 4.88
CA PHE A 177 13.72 -13.87 6.05
C PHE A 177 14.56 -12.81 6.74
N ARG A 178 13.88 -11.77 7.21
CA ARG A 178 14.41 -10.74 8.07
C ARG A 178 13.51 -10.59 9.28
N ILE A 179 14.04 -10.87 10.44
CA ILE A 179 13.26 -10.93 11.67
C ILE A 179 13.71 -9.78 12.55
N ILE A 180 12.76 -8.91 12.85
CA ILE A 180 12.97 -7.70 13.62
C ILE A 180 12.40 -7.94 15.02
N CYS A 181 13.31 -7.92 15.99
CA CYS A 181 13.04 -7.98 17.42
C CYS A 181 13.31 -6.60 18.02
N VAL A 182 12.82 -6.36 19.24
CA VAL A 182 13.00 -5.08 19.96
C VAL A 182 14.45 -4.58 19.93
N ASP A 183 15.43 -5.49 20.08
CA ASP A 183 16.86 -5.13 20.18
C ASP A 183 17.74 -5.73 19.09
N SER A 184 17.20 -6.50 18.15
CA SER A 184 18.00 -7.27 17.19
C SER A 184 17.31 -7.49 15.85
N ILE A 185 18.11 -7.55 14.79
CA ILE A 185 17.69 -7.96 13.45
C ILE A 185 18.41 -9.25 13.13
N ILE A 186 17.66 -10.29 12.78
CA ILE A 186 18.21 -11.58 12.34
C ILE A 186 17.84 -11.76 10.87
N GLU A 187 18.86 -11.91 10.03
CA GLU A 187 18.68 -12.15 8.60
C GLU A 187 19.12 -13.55 8.21
N THR A 188 18.42 -14.13 7.24
CA THR A 188 18.78 -15.43 6.68
C THR A 188 19.53 -15.29 5.37
N ASN A 189 20.35 -16.28 5.06
CA ASN A 189 20.82 -16.44 3.69
C ASN A 189 19.66 -16.67 2.72
N LYS A 190 19.84 -16.27 1.47
CA LYS A 190 18.90 -16.59 0.40
C LYS A 190 18.82 -18.10 0.22
N LYS A 191 17.61 -18.66 0.16
CA LYS A 191 17.35 -20.08 -0.09
C LYS A 191 16.39 -20.25 -1.26
N LEU A 192 16.60 -21.28 -2.08
CA LEU A 192 15.67 -21.65 -3.16
C LEU A 192 14.36 -22.17 -2.55
N VAL A 193 13.23 -21.75 -3.09
CA VAL A 193 11.88 -22.16 -2.67
C VAL A 193 11.39 -23.28 -3.58
N LEU A 194 11.40 -24.50 -3.06
CA LEU A 194 10.81 -25.68 -3.71
C LEU A 194 9.28 -25.78 -3.54
N SER A 195 8.63 -26.56 -4.41
CA SER A 195 7.20 -26.89 -4.38
C SER A 195 6.79 -27.67 -3.13
N VAL A 196 5.50 -27.64 -2.78
CA VAL A 196 4.91 -28.33 -1.61
C VAL A 196 5.26 -29.84 -1.56
N THR A 197 5.56 -30.46 -2.70
CA THR A 197 5.83 -31.90 -2.82
C THR A 197 7.14 -32.36 -2.18
N LYS A 198 8.10 -31.47 -1.92
CA LYS A 198 9.40 -31.80 -1.31
C LYS A 198 9.47 -31.25 0.12
N SER A 199 9.25 -32.12 1.10
CA SER A 199 9.05 -31.79 2.52
C SER A 199 10.28 -31.21 3.25
N GLU A 200 11.47 -31.20 2.65
CA GLU A 200 12.72 -31.01 3.40
C GLU A 200 13.52 -29.72 3.07
N GLY A 201 13.08 -28.90 2.10
CA GLY A 201 13.98 -27.90 1.50
C GLY A 201 14.07 -26.49 2.13
N ASN A 202 12.98 -25.92 2.65
CA ASN A 202 12.89 -24.45 2.80
C ASN A 202 12.67 -23.99 4.25
N SER A 203 13.13 -24.75 5.24
CA SER A 203 12.98 -24.37 6.64
C SER A 203 14.12 -23.45 7.10
N PHE A 204 13.77 -22.49 7.93
CA PHE A 204 14.70 -21.69 8.73
C PHE A 204 14.36 -21.87 10.20
N ILE A 205 15.35 -22.18 11.03
CA ILE A 205 15.17 -22.51 12.45
C ILE A 205 15.93 -21.48 13.28
N ILE A 206 15.27 -20.95 14.30
CA ILE A 206 15.88 -20.00 15.24
C ILE A 206 15.66 -20.44 16.67
N SER A 207 16.70 -20.32 17.49
CA SER A 207 16.60 -20.59 18.91
C SER A 207 15.79 -19.51 19.63
N ARG A 208 14.88 -19.92 20.52
CA ARG A 208 14.04 -19.08 21.38
C ARG A 208 14.87 -18.22 22.32
N SER A 209 16.11 -18.62 22.63
CA SER A 209 17.03 -17.84 23.46
C SER A 209 17.37 -16.47 22.87
N LEU A 210 17.12 -16.24 21.57
CA LEU A 210 17.38 -14.98 20.89
C LEU A 210 16.22 -13.97 21.00
N PHE A 211 15.09 -14.37 21.61
CA PHE A 211 13.90 -13.53 21.71
C PHE A 211 13.39 -13.50 23.15
N ILE A 212 13.35 -12.31 23.73
CA ILE A 212 12.70 -12.05 25.02
C ILE A 212 11.19 -11.91 24.75
N LYS A 213 10.34 -12.33 25.71
CA LYS A 213 8.88 -12.24 25.66
C LYS A 213 8.41 -10.95 24.95
N GLY A 214 7.49 -11.08 24.01
CA GLY A 214 6.95 -9.93 23.28
C GLY A 214 6.45 -10.28 21.88
N LYS A 215 6.22 -9.23 21.08
CA LYS A 215 5.88 -9.33 19.68
C LYS A 215 7.13 -9.49 18.82
N LEU A 216 7.09 -10.41 17.87
CA LEU A 216 8.12 -10.60 16.86
C LEU A 216 7.59 -10.12 15.51
N HIS A 217 8.29 -9.18 14.88
CA HIS A 217 7.93 -8.73 13.54
C HIS A 217 8.76 -9.52 12.53
N VAL A 218 8.08 -10.29 11.68
CA VAL A 218 8.73 -11.12 10.67
C VAL A 218 8.49 -10.50 9.31
N LEU A 219 9.55 -10.06 8.65
CA LEU A 219 9.57 -9.65 7.25
C LEU A 219 10.16 -10.80 6.41
N PHE A 220 9.62 -11.04 5.23
CA PHE A 220 10.22 -12.01 4.31
C PHE A 220 10.21 -11.48 2.88
N GLU A 221 11.30 -11.69 2.16
CA GLU A 221 11.47 -11.27 0.78
C GLU A 221 11.41 -12.49 -0.13
N LEU A 222 10.64 -12.37 -1.22
CA LEU A 222 10.59 -13.37 -2.28
C LEU A 222 11.07 -12.74 -3.59
N GLU A 223 12.19 -13.22 -4.10
CA GLU A 223 12.75 -12.82 -5.39
C GLU A 223 12.52 -13.92 -6.42
N SER A 224 12.00 -13.58 -7.60
CA SER A 224 11.79 -14.51 -8.71
C SER A 224 12.73 -14.17 -9.87
N SER A 225 13.48 -15.15 -10.40
CA SER A 225 14.45 -14.94 -11.49
C SER A 225 13.86 -14.95 -12.93
N GLY A 226 12.54 -14.73 -13.07
CA GLY A 226 11.80 -15.01 -14.31
C GLY A 226 11.64 -13.90 -15.35
N VAL A 227 11.60 -14.29 -16.64
CA VAL A 227 11.25 -13.45 -17.80
C VAL A 227 9.84 -13.80 -18.28
N THR A 228 8.94 -12.82 -18.38
CA THR A 228 7.58 -13.04 -18.92
C THR A 228 7.62 -13.18 -20.44
N LYS A 229 7.04 -14.24 -21.01
CA LYS A 229 6.89 -14.40 -22.47
C LYS A 229 5.49 -13.95 -22.90
N VAL A 230 5.42 -12.97 -23.80
CA VAL A 230 4.20 -12.62 -24.54
C VAL A 230 4.07 -13.58 -25.72
N ILE A 231 2.92 -14.24 -25.86
CA ILE A 231 2.63 -15.07 -27.03
C ILE A 231 2.04 -14.12 -28.08
N GLU A 232 2.81 -13.81 -29.11
CA GLU A 232 2.30 -13.12 -30.30
C GLU A 232 1.49 -14.09 -31.17
N GLU A 233 0.47 -13.58 -31.86
CA GLU A 233 -0.41 -14.35 -32.75
C GLU A 233 0.40 -15.10 -33.82
N SER A 234 0.63 -16.40 -33.63
CA SER A 234 1.00 -17.27 -34.73
C SER A 234 -0.27 -17.65 -35.49
N GLY A 235 -0.34 -17.23 -36.75
CA GLY A 235 -1.43 -17.52 -37.67
C GLY A 235 -1.77 -19.01 -37.83
N GLU A 236 -2.91 -19.23 -38.48
CA GLU A 236 -3.65 -20.48 -38.72
C GLU A 236 -2.84 -21.77 -38.98
N PRO A 237 -3.44 -22.95 -38.73
CA PRO A 237 -2.78 -24.23 -38.86
C PRO A 237 -2.72 -24.70 -40.33
N SER A 238 -1.56 -24.57 -40.97
CA SER A 238 -1.27 -25.28 -42.22
C SER A 238 0.08 -26.02 -42.17
N THR A 239 -0.01 -27.35 -42.18
CA THR A 239 0.94 -28.37 -42.68
C THR A 239 2.45 -28.05 -42.70
N LEU A 240 3.17 -28.79 -41.85
CA LEU A 240 4.54 -29.31 -42.02
C LEU A 240 5.30 -28.91 -43.30
N LYS A 241 6.35 -28.09 -43.12
CA LYS A 241 7.69 -28.34 -43.68
C LYS A 241 8.76 -27.66 -42.81
N LYS A 242 9.65 -28.46 -42.25
CA LYS A 242 10.87 -28.04 -41.57
C LYS A 242 11.74 -27.26 -42.56
N ASN A 243 12.10 -26.03 -42.23
CA ASN A 243 13.35 -25.42 -42.67
C ASN A 243 13.87 -24.50 -41.57
N ASN A 244 15.07 -24.85 -41.08
CA ASN A 244 15.84 -24.07 -40.13
C ASN A 244 16.45 -22.86 -40.85
N SER A 245 16.04 -21.66 -40.48
CA SER A 245 16.85 -20.46 -40.68
C SER A 245 16.89 -19.68 -39.37
N VAL A 246 18.04 -19.77 -38.70
CA VAL A 246 18.38 -18.98 -37.52
C VAL A 246 18.57 -17.53 -37.97
N ILE A 247 17.57 -16.68 -37.69
CA ILE A 247 17.74 -15.23 -37.80
C ILE A 247 18.51 -14.79 -36.55
N LYS A 248 19.77 -14.38 -36.73
CA LYS A 248 20.52 -13.64 -35.71
C LYS A 248 19.93 -12.23 -35.62
N ILE A 249 19.21 -11.94 -34.53
CA ILE A 249 18.81 -10.57 -34.20
C ILE A 249 19.88 -9.97 -33.29
N ASP A 250 20.37 -8.81 -33.70
CA ASP A 250 21.39 -8.01 -33.04
C ASP A 250 20.89 -7.55 -31.65
N ARG A 251 21.64 -7.91 -30.60
CA ARG A 251 21.32 -7.59 -29.20
C ARG A 251 22.01 -6.30 -28.80
N LYS A 252 21.35 -5.16 -29.03
CA LYS A 252 21.58 -3.96 -28.23
C LYS A 252 20.24 -3.40 -27.78
N VAL A 253 20.19 -3.08 -26.49
CA VAL A 253 19.06 -2.52 -25.71
C VAL A 253 18.06 -3.55 -25.18
N ALA A 254 18.50 -4.33 -24.20
CA ALA A 254 17.61 -4.86 -23.17
C ALA A 254 17.77 -3.97 -21.93
N TYR A 255 16.71 -3.24 -21.55
CA TYR A 255 16.66 -2.55 -20.27
C TYR A 255 16.68 -3.61 -19.16
N LYS A 256 17.82 -3.73 -18.48
CA LYS A 256 17.97 -4.46 -17.24
C LYS A 256 17.34 -3.57 -16.15
N LEU A 257 16.13 -3.90 -15.70
CA LEU A 257 15.62 -3.33 -14.44
C LEU A 257 16.42 -3.99 -13.31
N GLN A 258 17.51 -3.35 -12.91
CA GLN A 258 18.26 -3.71 -11.71
C GLN A 258 17.43 -3.18 -10.53
N ILE A 259 16.81 -4.07 -9.77
CA ILE A 259 16.24 -3.69 -8.47
C ILE A 259 17.45 -3.49 -7.55
N SER A 260 17.72 -2.22 -7.21
CA SER A 260 18.82 -1.82 -6.33
C SER A 260 18.59 -2.28 -4.89
N LYS A 261 19.67 -2.46 -4.13
CA LYS A 261 19.61 -2.92 -2.73
C LYS A 261 19.17 -1.80 -1.79
N SER A 262 18.04 -1.98 -1.11
CA SER A 262 17.50 -1.03 -0.13
C SER A 262 18.11 -1.14 1.28
N GLU A 263 19.40 -1.46 1.40
CA GLU A 263 20.07 -1.76 2.68
C GLU A 263 21.04 -0.61 3.09
N VAL A 264 20.88 -0.03 4.29
CA VAL A 264 21.87 0.91 4.90
C VAL A 264 22.69 0.18 5.94
N ASN A 265 24.02 0.24 5.87
CA ASN A 265 24.88 -0.20 6.95
C ASN A 265 25.24 0.98 7.86
N ILE A 266 24.77 0.98 9.11
CA ILE A 266 25.19 1.96 10.11
C ILE A 266 25.84 1.24 11.30
N ARG A 267 27.12 1.55 11.55
CA ARG A 267 27.93 0.96 12.64
C ARG A 267 27.94 -0.58 12.62
N GLY A 268 27.96 -1.19 11.43
CA GLY A 268 27.99 -2.65 11.27
C GLY A 268 26.62 -3.33 11.38
N LYS A 269 25.53 -2.57 11.51
CA LYS A 269 24.16 -3.09 11.49
C LYS A 269 23.50 -2.68 10.17
N ILE A 270 22.91 -3.64 9.47
CA ILE A 270 22.17 -3.41 8.23
C ILE A 270 20.72 -3.07 8.61
N PHE A 271 20.17 -2.00 8.03
CA PHE A 271 18.80 -1.52 8.24
C PHE A 271 18.08 -1.39 6.89
N VAL A 272 16.79 -1.74 6.85
CA VAL A 272 15.88 -1.28 5.80
C VAL A 272 15.15 -0.07 6.36
N PRO A 273 15.43 1.13 5.86
CA PRO A 273 14.82 2.33 6.37
C PRO A 273 13.32 2.36 6.00
N PHE A 274 12.47 2.67 6.98
CA PHE A 274 11.07 3.00 6.75
C PHE A 274 10.90 4.51 6.89
N CYS A 275 10.05 5.10 6.07
CA CYS A 275 9.70 6.50 6.21
C CYS A 275 8.95 6.72 7.52
N PHE A 276 9.48 7.56 8.40
CA PHE A 276 8.85 7.96 9.65
C PHE A 276 7.47 8.63 9.44
N VAL A 277 7.24 9.21 8.26
CA VAL A 277 6.04 10.00 7.99
C VAL A 277 4.94 9.18 7.30
N CYS A 278 5.28 8.29 6.37
CA CYS A 278 4.29 7.47 5.64
C CYS A 278 4.40 5.97 5.91
N SER A 279 5.39 5.54 6.69
CA SER A 279 5.69 4.13 7.01
C SER A 279 6.02 3.24 5.81
N ASP A 280 6.21 3.80 4.62
CA ASP A 280 6.66 3.04 3.45
C ASP A 280 8.15 2.66 3.55
N VAL A 281 8.49 1.53 2.95
CA VAL A 281 9.88 1.11 2.75
C VAL A 281 10.59 2.11 1.85
N ILE A 282 11.72 2.63 2.32
CA ILE A 282 12.55 3.54 1.54
C ILE A 282 13.50 2.67 0.71
N CYS A 283 13.30 2.68 -0.61
CA CYS A 283 14.23 2.08 -1.55
C CYS A 283 15.47 2.96 -1.69
N ILE A 284 16.64 2.34 -1.58
CA ILE A 284 17.95 2.98 -1.70
C ILE A 284 18.54 2.48 -3.00
N ASP A 285 18.96 3.39 -3.87
CA ASP A 285 19.66 3.03 -5.07
C ASP A 285 21.17 3.16 -4.85
N ASP A 286 21.92 2.13 -5.26
CA ASP A 286 23.37 2.02 -5.02
C ASP A 286 24.17 3.05 -5.87
N GLU A 287 23.53 3.72 -6.84
CA GLU A 287 24.20 4.54 -7.87
C GLU A 287 23.96 6.07 -7.82
N ASN A 288 23.68 6.66 -6.65
CA ASN A 288 23.68 8.13 -6.35
C ASN A 288 22.34 8.88 -6.20
N ASP A 289 21.22 8.24 -5.87
CA ASP A 289 20.01 8.98 -5.47
C ASP A 289 19.51 8.55 -4.07
N LEU A 290 19.94 9.31 -3.06
CA LEU A 290 19.48 9.17 -1.67
C LEU A 290 18.01 9.62 -1.56
N ASN A 291 17.04 8.74 -1.81
CA ASN A 291 15.60 9.05 -1.67
C ASN A 291 15.12 9.27 -0.21
N TYR A 292 16.02 9.62 0.71
CA TYR A 292 15.68 9.85 2.11
C TYR A 292 16.69 10.75 2.81
N ILE A 293 16.23 11.37 3.90
CA ILE A 293 17.11 12.02 4.88
C ILE A 293 17.10 11.25 6.18
N MET A 294 18.31 11.05 6.73
CA MET A 294 18.52 10.57 8.10
C MET A 294 18.62 11.80 9.01
N LEU A 295 17.66 11.98 9.92
CA LEU A 295 17.72 13.05 10.92
C LEU A 295 18.62 12.61 12.09
N LYS A 296 19.47 13.54 12.57
CA LYS A 296 20.58 13.32 13.53
C LYS A 296 20.18 12.49 14.77
N ASP A 297 21.14 11.69 15.25
CA ASP A 297 21.14 10.90 16.51
C ASP A 297 19.99 9.91 16.81
N ARG A 298 18.94 9.81 15.98
CA ARG A 298 17.79 8.93 16.24
C ARG A 298 17.40 7.95 15.11
N TYR A 299 18.23 7.78 14.08
CA TYR A 299 17.97 6.85 12.95
C TYR A 299 16.58 7.02 12.32
N ILE A 300 16.09 8.25 12.25
CA ILE A 300 14.79 8.57 11.65
C ILE A 300 15.01 8.79 10.16
N TYR A 301 14.39 7.96 9.34
CA TYR A 301 14.42 8.08 7.88
C TYR A 301 13.14 8.70 7.39
N VAL A 302 13.21 9.65 6.47
CA VAL A 302 12.02 10.25 5.84
C VAL A 302 12.12 10.04 4.35
N CYS A 303 11.15 9.39 3.72
CA CYS A 303 11.14 9.22 2.27
C CYS A 303 11.08 10.58 1.59
N LEU A 304 11.61 10.64 0.38
CA LEU A 304 11.69 11.83 -0.45
C LEU A 304 10.36 12.60 -0.52
N HIS A 305 9.23 11.91 -0.73
CA HIS A 305 7.93 12.57 -0.80
C HIS A 305 7.57 13.29 0.50
N CYS A 306 7.80 12.63 1.64
CA CYS A 306 7.56 13.21 2.94
C CYS A 306 8.57 14.30 3.30
N LEU A 307 9.80 14.19 2.79
CA LEU A 307 10.85 15.17 3.02
C LEU A 307 10.63 16.45 2.21
N LEU A 308 10.32 16.35 0.91
CA LEU A 308 9.98 17.51 0.08
C LEU A 308 8.78 18.25 0.64
N TYR A 309 7.82 17.48 1.14
CA TYR A 309 6.68 17.99 1.87
C TYR A 309 7.08 18.76 3.14
N ILE A 310 8.00 18.21 3.94
CA ILE A 310 8.53 18.84 5.16
C ILE A 310 9.39 20.09 4.86
N LYS A 311 10.27 20.07 3.85
CA LYS A 311 11.08 21.23 3.45
C LYS A 311 10.19 22.42 3.03
N ARG A 312 9.06 22.13 2.43
CA ARG A 312 8.14 23.16 1.91
C ARG A 312 7.38 23.91 3.00
N ILE A 313 7.19 23.34 4.18
CA ILE A 313 6.50 23.99 5.31
C ILE A 313 7.42 24.90 6.14
N LYS A 314 8.62 25.26 5.64
CA LYS A 314 9.62 26.18 6.25
C LYS A 314 9.92 25.92 7.74
N SER A 315 9.73 24.70 8.23
CA SER A 315 9.83 24.38 9.65
C SER A 315 11.17 23.74 10.05
N LEU A 316 12.16 23.70 9.15
CA LEU A 316 13.33 22.83 9.31
C LEU A 316 14.69 23.46 8.98
N ASP A 317 14.80 24.79 8.98
CA ASP A 317 16.09 25.48 8.75
C ASP A 317 17.18 25.06 9.79
N TYR A 318 16.78 24.47 10.91
CA TYR A 318 17.70 23.99 11.97
C TYR A 318 18.18 22.54 11.86
N TRP A 319 17.66 21.73 10.93
CA TRP A 319 17.87 20.27 10.95
C TRP A 319 18.66 19.72 9.75
N ILE A 320 18.94 20.52 8.72
CA ILE A 320 19.54 20.03 7.45
C ILE A 320 20.80 20.83 7.13
N ASP A 321 21.96 20.34 7.57
CA ASP A 321 23.27 20.95 7.30
C ASP A 321 23.86 20.64 5.90
N SER A 322 23.07 20.15 4.93
CA SER A 322 23.58 19.95 3.56
C SER A 322 22.58 20.38 2.48
N GLU A 323 22.71 21.63 2.05
CA GLU A 323 21.90 22.23 0.97
C GLU A 323 22.32 21.80 -0.45
N ASP A 324 23.53 21.29 -0.67
CA ASP A 324 24.15 21.43 -2.00
C ASP A 324 23.94 20.31 -3.05
N SER A 325 23.10 19.28 -2.84
CA SER A 325 22.91 18.27 -3.92
C SER A 325 21.49 17.75 -4.16
N PHE A 326 20.48 18.16 -3.39
CA PHE A 326 19.24 17.40 -3.29
C PHE A 326 18.02 18.01 -4.01
N THR A 327 17.95 19.33 -4.15
CA THR A 327 16.81 20.02 -4.80
C THR A 327 16.72 19.76 -6.31
N THR A 328 17.81 19.33 -6.94
CA THR A 328 17.93 19.21 -8.40
C THR A 328 17.27 17.97 -8.99
N SER A 329 17.11 16.87 -8.24
CA SER A 329 16.60 15.60 -8.80
C SER A 329 15.07 15.51 -8.81
N CYS A 330 14.38 16.15 -7.85
CA CYS A 330 12.93 15.99 -7.66
C CYS A 330 12.08 17.15 -8.18
N SER A 331 12.72 18.28 -8.45
CA SER A 331 12.17 19.36 -9.27
C SER A 331 11.83 18.89 -10.70
N ARG A 332 12.18 17.65 -11.09
CA ARG A 332 11.91 17.07 -12.42
C ARG A 332 10.69 16.15 -12.48
N ILE A 333 10.06 15.81 -11.35
CA ILE A 333 8.85 14.97 -11.35
C ILE A 333 7.62 15.85 -11.56
N LEU A 334 6.82 15.51 -12.58
CA LEU A 334 5.57 16.16 -12.91
C LEU A 334 4.39 15.52 -12.15
N TYR A 335 3.57 16.35 -11.55
CA TYR A 335 2.36 15.99 -10.80
C TYR A 335 1.14 16.61 -11.46
N TYR A 336 0.01 15.91 -11.44
CA TYR A 336 -1.24 16.41 -11.98
C TYR A 336 -2.07 17.10 -10.89
N CYS A 337 -2.69 18.22 -11.26
CA CYS A 337 -3.58 18.98 -10.40
C CYS A 337 -4.78 18.14 -9.89
N GLN A 338 -5.04 18.18 -8.58
CA GLN A 338 -6.19 17.48 -7.98
C GLN A 338 -7.57 17.95 -8.49
N TRP A 339 -7.64 19.15 -9.08
CA TRP A 339 -8.88 19.71 -9.66
C TRP A 339 -9.13 19.27 -11.11
N GLU A 340 -8.40 18.25 -11.57
CA GLU A 340 -8.56 17.64 -12.90
C GLU A 340 -8.49 18.64 -14.06
N CYS A 341 -7.71 19.73 -13.92
CA CYS A 341 -7.54 20.70 -15.00
C CYS A 341 -6.59 20.23 -16.11
N GLY A 342 -6.01 19.05 -15.97
CA GLY A 342 -5.06 18.47 -16.91
C GLY A 342 -3.66 19.10 -16.87
N THR A 343 -3.43 20.14 -16.07
CA THR A 343 -2.10 20.75 -15.92
C THR A 343 -1.20 19.83 -15.12
N ALA A 344 -0.03 19.52 -15.69
CA ALA A 344 1.07 18.87 -15.01
C ALA A 344 2.05 19.94 -14.51
N CYS A 345 2.34 19.96 -13.22
CA CYS A 345 3.22 20.92 -12.57
C CYS A 345 4.37 20.19 -11.90
N TYR A 346 5.53 20.82 -11.79
CA TYR A 346 6.57 20.29 -10.91
C TYR A 346 6.11 20.34 -9.45
N SER A 347 6.73 19.54 -8.59
CA SER A 347 6.37 19.48 -7.17
C SER A 347 6.25 20.88 -6.56
N GLU A 348 7.24 21.75 -6.80
CA GLU A 348 7.32 23.14 -6.33
C GLU A 348 6.19 24.04 -6.86
N GLU A 349 5.61 23.74 -8.01
CA GLU A 349 4.56 24.55 -8.64
C GLU A 349 3.15 24.04 -8.31
N LEU A 350 3.02 22.76 -7.94
CA LEU A 350 1.72 22.08 -7.80
C LEU A 350 0.79 22.78 -6.80
N LEU A 351 1.25 23.12 -5.60
CA LEU A 351 0.40 23.78 -4.59
C LEU A 351 -0.07 25.15 -5.06
N PHE A 352 0.85 25.97 -5.60
CA PHE A 352 0.50 27.29 -6.13
C PHE A 352 -0.51 27.16 -7.27
N HIS A 353 -0.30 26.20 -8.17
CA HIS A 353 -1.25 25.89 -9.23
C HIS A 353 -2.60 25.46 -8.67
N GLU A 354 -2.67 24.54 -7.71
CA GLU A 354 -3.92 24.04 -7.15
C GLU A 354 -4.71 25.12 -6.43
N ILE A 355 -4.02 26.03 -5.74
CA ILE A 355 -4.62 27.20 -5.09
C ILE A 355 -5.20 28.17 -6.13
N ASN A 356 -4.54 28.33 -7.27
CA ASN A 356 -4.94 29.22 -8.38
C ASN A 356 -5.75 28.54 -9.49
N CYS A 357 -6.08 27.26 -9.36
CA CYS A 357 -6.54 26.46 -10.49
C CYS A 357 -7.89 26.98 -11.03
N ILE A 358 -8.01 27.01 -12.36
CA ILE A 358 -9.26 27.46 -13.00
C ILE A 358 -10.44 26.52 -12.70
N ASN A 359 -10.18 25.22 -12.57
CA ASN A 359 -11.19 24.20 -12.23
C ASN A 359 -11.45 24.08 -10.72
N GLN A 360 -10.77 24.87 -9.88
CA GLN A 360 -11.02 24.85 -8.45
C GLN A 360 -12.48 25.27 -8.15
N PRO A 361 -13.25 24.47 -7.41
CA PRO A 361 -14.65 24.81 -7.10
C PRO A 361 -14.72 25.99 -6.11
N THR A 362 -15.74 26.83 -6.28
CA THR A 362 -16.05 27.89 -5.31
C THR A 362 -16.58 27.31 -4.01
N ARG A 363 -16.21 27.91 -2.88
CA ARG A 363 -16.61 27.48 -1.54
C ARG A 363 -17.12 28.66 -0.73
N LYS A 364 -18.00 28.39 0.23
CA LYS A 364 -18.49 29.39 1.19
C LYS A 364 -17.40 29.66 2.24
N CYS A 365 -17.26 30.92 2.65
CA CYS A 365 -16.40 31.32 3.77
C CYS A 365 -16.77 30.49 5.02
N PRO A 366 -15.79 29.95 5.76
CA PRO A 366 -16.06 29.15 6.95
C PRO A 366 -16.50 29.98 8.17
N PHE A 367 -16.34 31.30 8.13
CA PHE A 367 -16.69 32.20 9.23
C PHE A 367 -18.22 32.26 9.43
N ASN A 368 -18.66 32.34 10.70
CA ASN A 368 -20.09 32.41 11.02
C ASN A 368 -20.74 33.61 10.32
N ASP A 369 -21.92 33.37 9.74
CA ASP A 369 -22.75 34.41 9.12
C ASP A 369 -22.09 35.16 7.96
N CYS A 370 -21.04 34.57 7.37
CA CYS A 370 -20.41 35.11 6.16
C CYS A 370 -20.95 34.42 4.90
N ASP A 371 -21.59 35.19 4.02
CA ASP A 371 -22.14 34.70 2.75
C ASP A 371 -21.16 34.77 1.57
N PHE A 372 -19.90 35.13 1.83
CA PHE A 372 -18.89 35.15 0.79
C PHE A 372 -18.67 33.76 0.19
N MET A 373 -18.62 33.68 -1.13
CA MET A 373 -18.23 32.48 -1.88
C MET A 373 -17.11 32.80 -2.85
N GLY A 374 -16.07 31.98 -2.87
CA GLY A 374 -14.91 32.20 -3.73
C GLY A 374 -14.03 30.97 -3.87
N LYS A 375 -12.99 31.09 -4.70
CA LYS A 375 -11.88 30.13 -4.74
C LYS A 375 -11.00 30.26 -3.50
N LEU A 376 -10.06 29.34 -3.27
CA LEU A 376 -9.19 29.37 -2.08
C LEU A 376 -8.45 30.69 -1.93
N ASN A 377 -7.87 31.21 -3.01
CA ASN A 377 -7.24 32.53 -3.01
C ASN A 377 -8.22 33.68 -2.74
N ASP A 378 -9.47 33.55 -3.18
CA ASP A 378 -10.48 34.57 -2.92
C ASP A 378 -10.91 34.52 -1.45
N ILE A 379 -11.01 33.32 -0.86
CA ILE A 379 -11.33 33.11 0.54
C ILE A 379 -10.21 33.60 1.44
N GLU A 380 -8.94 33.33 1.09
CA GLU A 380 -7.78 33.83 1.84
C GLU A 380 -7.76 35.36 1.87
N ARG A 381 -7.89 36.02 0.70
CA ARG A 381 -7.98 37.49 0.62
C ARG A 381 -9.20 38.06 1.33
N HIS A 382 -10.34 37.38 1.20
CA HIS A 382 -11.56 37.79 1.89
C HIS A 382 -11.39 37.72 3.41
N PHE A 383 -10.73 36.68 3.92
CA PHE A 383 -10.49 36.53 5.35
C PHE A 383 -9.55 37.60 5.88
N ASP A 384 -8.46 37.86 5.16
CA ASP A 384 -7.52 38.93 5.51
C ASP A 384 -8.18 40.32 5.57
N SER A 385 -9.15 40.57 4.69
CA SER A 385 -9.83 41.87 4.60
C SER A 385 -11.08 42.01 5.50
N THR A 386 -11.76 40.90 5.81
CA THR A 386 -13.09 40.92 6.45
C THR A 386 -13.11 40.27 7.83
N HIS A 387 -12.22 39.32 8.11
CA HIS A 387 -12.26 38.49 9.32
C HIS A 387 -10.98 38.55 10.16
N LYS A 388 -9.92 39.22 9.67
CA LYS A 388 -8.65 39.38 10.38
C LYS A 388 -8.84 40.24 11.64
N THR A 389 -9.14 39.58 12.75
CA THR A 389 -8.90 40.12 14.10
C THR A 389 -7.44 39.88 14.46
N ASN A 390 -6.91 40.59 15.45
CA ASN A 390 -5.51 40.45 15.89
C ASN A 390 -5.13 39.03 16.40
N GLU A 391 -6.05 38.07 16.41
CA GLU A 391 -5.90 36.76 17.04
C GLU A 391 -6.19 35.56 16.10
N ASN A 392 -6.66 35.81 14.87
CA ASN A 392 -7.09 34.75 13.97
C ASN A 392 -6.29 34.78 12.66
N ASP A 393 -5.50 33.73 12.43
CA ASP A 393 -4.79 33.50 11.17
C ASP A 393 -5.43 32.33 10.38
N ILE A 394 -5.51 32.47 9.05
CA ILE A 394 -5.86 31.37 8.15
C ILE A 394 -4.60 30.75 7.58
N TYR A 395 -4.59 29.43 7.57
CA TYR A 395 -3.49 28.64 7.06
C TYR A 395 -4.01 27.59 6.07
N VAL A 396 -3.66 27.73 4.80
CA VAL A 396 -4.03 26.77 3.76
C VAL A 396 -2.96 25.67 3.69
N TYR A 397 -3.08 24.64 4.53
CA TYR A 397 -2.17 23.49 4.51
C TYR A 397 -2.89 22.15 4.60
N THR A 398 -2.35 21.14 3.93
CA THR A 398 -2.80 19.74 4.08
C THR A 398 -2.27 19.06 5.34
N SER A 399 -1.24 19.64 5.98
CA SER A 399 -0.78 19.36 7.35
C SER A 399 0.16 20.47 7.80
N PHE A 400 0.31 20.64 9.10
CA PHE A 400 1.04 21.77 9.68
C PHE A 400 1.61 21.37 11.05
N VAL A 401 2.68 22.05 11.45
CA VAL A 401 3.31 21.92 12.77
C VAL A 401 3.07 23.23 13.50
N LEU A 402 2.59 23.16 14.74
CA LEU A 402 2.30 24.35 15.53
C LEU A 402 3.24 24.51 16.69
N ILE A 403 3.64 25.76 16.90
CA ILE A 403 4.25 26.27 18.12
C ILE A 403 3.13 27.06 18.81
N LEU A 404 2.77 26.67 20.03
CA LEU A 404 1.60 27.20 20.75
C LEU A 404 2.06 28.14 21.87
N PRO A 405 1.31 29.23 22.20
CA PRO A 405 -0.06 29.13 22.73
C PRO A 405 -1.15 30.09 22.16
N ASN A 406 -2.42 29.67 22.31
CA ASN A 406 -3.68 30.43 22.10
C ASN A 406 -3.98 30.94 20.68
N VAL A 407 -4.05 30.04 19.70
CA VAL A 407 -4.41 30.37 18.32
C VAL A 407 -5.74 29.71 17.94
N GLU A 408 -6.64 30.46 17.32
CA GLU A 408 -7.74 29.91 16.54
C GLU A 408 -7.33 29.96 15.06
N MET A 409 -7.39 28.81 14.39
CA MET A 409 -6.96 28.71 13.00
C MET A 409 -7.91 27.93 12.12
N TYR A 410 -7.91 28.33 10.87
CA TYR A 410 -8.71 27.72 9.82
C TYR A 410 -7.76 26.98 8.88
N VAL A 411 -7.94 25.67 8.79
CA VAL A 411 -7.11 24.77 7.98
C VAL A 411 -7.91 24.21 6.83
N TRP A 412 -7.35 24.26 5.62
CA TRP A 412 -7.97 23.69 4.43
C TRP A 412 -7.50 22.25 4.12
N LEU A 413 -8.43 21.30 4.08
CA LEU A 413 -8.15 19.87 3.85
C LEU A 413 -9.08 19.28 2.80
N LYS A 414 -8.49 18.84 1.67
CA LYS A 414 -9.16 18.05 0.62
C LYS A 414 -10.59 18.52 0.25
N GLY A 415 -10.83 19.83 0.20
CA GLY A 415 -12.17 20.35 -0.12
C GLY A 415 -12.97 20.94 1.05
N TYR A 416 -12.44 20.93 2.27
CA TYR A 416 -13.14 21.37 3.48
C TYR A 416 -12.30 22.32 4.33
N PHE A 417 -12.95 23.23 5.05
CA PHE A 417 -12.32 24.02 6.10
C PHE A 417 -12.54 23.34 7.46
N VAL A 418 -11.48 23.19 8.22
CA VAL A 418 -11.48 22.69 9.59
C VAL A 418 -11.04 23.83 10.49
N ILE A 419 -11.87 24.18 11.47
CA ILE A 419 -11.50 25.16 12.49
C ILE A 419 -10.85 24.41 13.63
N ILE A 420 -9.63 24.82 13.97
CA ILE A 420 -8.85 24.25 15.05
C ILE A 420 -8.62 25.36 16.06
N LYS A 421 -9.19 25.19 17.25
CA LYS A 421 -9.06 26.15 18.34
C LYS A 421 -8.26 25.53 19.47
N PHE A 422 -7.14 26.17 19.78
CA PHE A 422 -6.30 25.83 20.93
C PHE A 422 -6.64 26.77 22.08
N THR A 423 -7.05 26.22 23.21
CA THR A 423 -7.19 27.02 24.43
C THR A 423 -6.34 26.39 25.52
N PHE A 424 -5.40 27.17 26.05
CA PHE A 424 -4.60 26.80 27.20
C PHE A 424 -5.27 27.28 28.48
N SER A 425 -5.27 26.42 29.49
CA SER A 425 -5.52 26.79 30.87
C SER A 425 -4.32 26.36 31.72
N THR A 426 -4.27 26.77 32.98
CA THR A 426 -3.19 26.38 33.90
C THR A 426 -3.07 24.86 34.06
N ASP A 427 -4.18 24.12 33.91
CA ASP A 427 -4.26 22.72 34.33
C ASP A 427 -4.59 21.74 33.16
N PHE A 428 -5.05 22.25 32.01
CA PHE A 428 -5.44 21.42 30.87
C PHE A 428 -5.20 22.11 29.53
N PHE A 429 -4.91 21.27 28.53
CA PHE A 429 -4.88 21.62 27.13
C PHE A 429 -6.20 21.18 26.48
N ASN A 430 -6.94 22.14 25.93
CA ASN A 430 -8.13 21.84 25.14
C ASN A 430 -7.85 22.08 23.67
N LEU A 431 -8.01 21.03 22.88
CA LEU A 431 -8.09 21.09 21.44
C LEU A 431 -9.55 20.94 21.03
N LYS A 432 -10.14 22.01 20.51
CA LYS A 432 -11.47 21.94 19.91
C LYS A 432 -11.35 21.93 18.41
N ILE A 433 -11.97 20.95 17.77
CA ILE A 433 -12.02 20.83 16.31
C ILE A 433 -13.47 20.96 15.88
N ASP A 434 -13.75 21.96 15.04
CA ASP A 434 -15.05 22.17 14.43
C ASP A 434 -14.95 21.89 12.93
N TYR A 435 -15.64 20.83 12.50
CA TYR A 435 -15.65 20.31 11.13
C TYR A 435 -16.91 20.82 10.43
N ARG A 436 -16.84 22.01 9.85
CA ARG A 436 -18.00 22.60 9.19
C ARG A 436 -18.15 22.07 7.77
N GLY A 437 -19.28 21.40 7.51
CA GLY A 437 -19.67 20.96 6.15
C GLY A 437 -19.16 19.59 5.72
N LEU A 438 -18.64 18.77 6.63
CA LEU A 438 -18.19 17.41 6.34
C LEU A 438 -19.30 16.36 6.53
N PRO A 439 -19.53 15.45 5.56
CA PRO A 439 -20.52 14.38 5.69
C PRO A 439 -20.02 13.12 6.44
N LYS A 440 -18.77 13.09 6.94
CA LYS A 440 -18.14 11.89 7.52
C LYS A 440 -17.29 12.20 8.76
N GLN A 441 -17.06 11.16 9.58
CA GLN A 441 -16.08 11.14 10.65
C GLN A 441 -14.66 11.29 10.06
N MET A 442 -13.82 12.10 10.71
CA MET A 442 -12.40 12.23 10.41
C MET A 442 -11.59 11.73 11.61
N THR A 443 -10.38 11.23 11.32
CA THR A 443 -9.43 10.81 12.34
C THR A 443 -8.31 11.84 12.39
N LEU A 444 -8.19 12.52 13.52
CA LEU A 444 -7.05 13.35 13.85
C LEU A 444 -5.95 12.47 14.44
N VAL A 445 -4.72 12.64 13.96
CA VAL A 445 -3.52 12.09 14.57
C VAL A 445 -2.67 13.25 15.09
N ILE A 446 -2.56 13.39 16.41
CA ILE A 446 -1.66 14.35 17.07
C ILE A 446 -0.40 13.60 17.42
N VAL A 447 0.74 14.00 16.87
CA VAL A 447 2.04 13.45 17.22
C VAL A 447 2.80 14.50 18.01
N LEU A 448 3.08 14.21 19.28
CA LEU A 448 3.93 15.03 20.12
C LEU A 448 5.42 14.77 19.79
N GLU A 449 6.28 15.72 20.11
CA GLU A 449 7.73 15.63 19.92
C GLU A 449 8.36 14.42 20.66
N SER A 450 7.72 13.95 21.74
CA SER A 450 8.06 12.72 22.44
C SER A 450 7.85 11.43 21.61
N GLY A 451 7.30 11.55 20.39
CA GLY A 451 6.96 10.42 19.52
C GLY A 451 5.63 9.75 19.87
N ARG A 452 4.91 10.25 20.88
CA ARG A 452 3.58 9.74 21.24
C ARG A 452 2.53 10.28 20.28
N GLY A 453 1.81 9.35 19.62
CA GLY A 453 0.67 9.63 18.76
C GLY A 453 -0.65 9.50 19.52
N TYR A 454 -1.57 10.44 19.32
CA TYR A 454 -2.93 10.41 19.84
C TYR A 454 -3.90 10.39 18.68
N TYR A 455 -4.88 9.50 18.75
CA TYR A 455 -5.93 9.36 17.76
C TYR A 455 -7.22 9.95 18.31
N VAL A 456 -7.84 10.82 17.53
CA VAL A 456 -9.14 11.39 17.87
C VAL A 456 -10.05 11.22 16.67
N SER A 457 -10.95 10.26 16.75
CA SER A 457 -12.13 10.20 15.90
C SER A 457 -13.32 10.73 16.69
N GLY A 458 -14.13 11.57 16.07
CA GLY A 458 -15.28 12.14 16.75
C GLY A 458 -16.24 12.84 15.79
N PRO A 459 -17.52 12.96 16.17
CA PRO A 459 -18.51 13.73 15.41
C PRO A 459 -18.14 15.23 15.39
N ASN A 460 -18.83 16.00 14.56
CA ASN A 460 -18.64 17.44 14.50
C ASN A 460 -18.77 18.10 15.89
N GLY A 461 -17.86 19.02 16.24
CA GLY A 461 -17.83 19.72 17.53
C GLY A 461 -17.13 18.96 18.66
N THR A 462 -16.40 17.88 18.35
CA THR A 462 -15.64 17.13 19.36
C THR A 462 -14.56 18.03 19.99
N THR A 463 -14.61 18.14 21.32
CA THR A 463 -13.58 18.81 22.12
C THR A 463 -12.72 17.75 22.77
N LEU A 464 -11.44 17.71 22.44
CA LEU A 464 -10.45 16.89 23.10
C LEU A 464 -9.88 17.67 24.28
N ARG A 465 -10.03 17.13 25.48
CA ARG A 465 -9.40 17.66 26.70
C ARG A 465 -8.24 16.74 27.09
N LEU A 466 -7.02 17.23 26.96
CA LEU A 466 -5.82 16.55 27.45
C LEU A 466 -5.49 17.11 28.84
N ASN A 467 -5.54 16.25 29.86
CA ASN A 467 -5.27 16.64 31.25
C ASN A 467 -3.77 16.72 31.49
N LEU A 468 -3.20 17.90 31.73
CA LEU A 468 -1.75 18.10 31.81
C LEU A 468 -1.11 17.47 33.06
N SER A 469 -1.91 17.12 34.09
CA SER A 469 -1.39 16.54 35.35
C SER A 469 -0.77 15.14 35.20
N GLU A 470 -0.98 14.47 34.07
CA GLU A 470 -0.38 13.16 33.75
C GLU A 470 0.92 13.28 32.93
N TYR A 471 1.39 14.51 32.66
CA TYR A 471 2.43 14.79 31.69
C TYR A 471 3.51 15.71 32.27
N ASP A 472 4.73 15.59 31.76
CA ASP A 472 5.82 16.49 32.14
C ASP A 472 5.53 17.87 31.56
N TYR A 473 5.24 18.84 32.44
CA TYR A 473 4.80 20.19 32.09
C TYR A 473 5.81 20.90 31.16
N ASP A 474 7.09 20.53 31.25
CA ASP A 474 8.20 21.06 30.46
C ASP A 474 8.22 20.57 29.00
N ASP A 475 7.69 19.38 28.70
CA ASP A 475 7.60 18.84 27.33
C ASP A 475 6.55 19.58 26.48
N ILE A 476 5.57 20.22 27.11
CA ILE A 476 4.45 20.88 26.42
C ILE A 476 4.69 22.38 26.29
N LEU A 477 5.39 23.00 27.24
CA LEU A 477 5.80 24.41 27.16
C LEU A 477 6.93 24.65 26.16
N ASN A 478 7.80 23.66 25.94
CA ASN A 478 8.93 23.76 25.00
C ASN A 478 8.70 22.98 23.69
N GLY A 479 7.61 22.20 23.59
CA GLY A 479 7.46 21.16 22.58
C GLY A 479 6.56 21.52 21.40
N TYR A 480 6.98 21.05 20.24
CA TYR A 480 6.21 21.16 18.99
C TYR A 480 5.11 20.09 18.96
N ALA A 481 3.88 20.48 18.62
CA ALA A 481 2.81 19.52 18.34
C ALA A 481 2.63 19.40 16.82
N LYS A 482 2.83 18.19 16.28
CA LYS A 482 2.51 17.90 14.87
C LYS A 482 1.10 17.37 14.78
N ILE A 483 0.27 18.04 13.99
CA ILE A 483 -1.13 17.65 13.82
C ILE A 483 -1.32 17.17 12.38
N ILE A 484 -1.71 15.91 12.24
CA ILE A 484 -1.99 15.27 10.96
C ILE A 484 -3.48 14.96 10.93
N ILE A 485 -4.22 15.55 9.99
CA ILE A 485 -5.64 15.28 9.81
C ILE A 485 -5.80 14.32 8.64
N ARG A 486 -6.51 13.20 8.82
CA ARG A 486 -6.80 12.22 7.75
C ARG A 486 -8.29 11.88 7.69
N GLU A 487 -8.76 11.54 6.50
CA GLU A 487 -10.11 10.98 6.31
C GLU A 487 -10.11 9.50 6.71
N GLU A 488 -11.15 9.08 7.44
CA GLU A 488 -11.28 7.72 8.00
C GLU A 488 -11.48 6.61 6.93
N THR A 489 -11.60 6.97 5.64
CA THR A 489 -11.69 5.99 4.55
C THR A 489 -10.42 5.18 4.33
N ASP A 490 -9.32 5.58 4.96
CA ASP A 490 -8.06 4.85 4.96
C ASP A 490 -8.12 3.81 6.10
N ASN A 491 -8.38 2.53 5.78
CA ASN A 491 -8.48 1.41 6.72
C ASN A 491 -7.36 1.43 7.78
N PHE A 492 -7.69 1.86 9.01
CA PHE A 492 -6.72 2.13 10.07
C PHE A 492 -6.56 1.00 11.10
N ASP A 493 -7.33 -0.09 10.99
CA ASP A 493 -7.27 -1.23 11.91
C ASP A 493 -5.91 -1.97 11.93
N ASN A 494 -4.96 -1.59 11.06
CA ASN A 494 -3.68 -2.28 10.87
C ASN A 494 -2.43 -1.41 11.15
N CYS A 495 -2.51 -0.34 11.95
CA CYS A 495 -1.39 0.57 12.27
C CYS A 495 -1.12 0.74 13.77
N ILE A 496 -1.25 -0.34 14.56
CA ILE A 496 -0.70 -0.42 15.93
C ILE A 496 0.69 -1.03 15.86
#